data_AF-A0A972Z9W9-F1
#
_entry.id   AF-A0A972Z9W9-F1
#
_cell.length_a   1.000
_cell.length_b   1.000
_cell.length_c   1.000
_cell.angle_alpha   90.00
_cell.angle_beta   90.00
_cell.angle_gamma   90.00
#
_symmetry.space_group_name_H-M   'P 1'
#
loop_
_entity.id
_entity.type
_entity.pdbx_description
1 polymer ?
#
loop_
_entity_poly.entity_id
_entity_poly.type
_entity_poly.pdbx_seq_one_letter_code
_entity_poly.pdbx_strand_id
1 'polypeptide(L)'
;MFGIGMPELIVILIVALIIIGPKKLPDLAKSLGKSLSEFRKVTDDVKETIHADQLKEEIDDLKASVLNDNEKEKEKDEDTKKG
;
A
#
# COMPACT_ATOMS: atom_id res chain seq x y z
N MET A 1 -29.00 10.65 -7.19
CA MET A 1 -29.94 9.51 -7.32
C MET A 1 -29.22 8.28 -7.87
N PHE A 2 -28.23 7.74 -7.15
CA PHE A 2 -27.65 6.42 -7.48
C PHE A 2 -26.87 5.93 -6.26
N GLY A 3 -27.59 5.39 -5.28
CA GLY A 3 -26.98 4.59 -4.21
C GLY A 3 -27.22 3.15 -4.58
N ILE A 4 -26.17 2.38 -4.85
CA ILE A 4 -26.30 0.92 -4.87
C ILE A 4 -26.56 0.54 -3.42
N GLY A 5 -27.83 0.26 -3.14
CA GLY A 5 -28.25 -0.24 -1.85
C GLY A 5 -27.84 -1.70 -1.69
N MET A 6 -27.99 -2.16 -0.46
CA MET A 6 -27.80 -3.58 -0.15
C MET A 6 -28.70 -4.51 -1.01
N PRO A 7 -29.97 -4.14 -1.31
CA PRO A 7 -30.82 -4.94 -2.20
C PRO A 7 -30.27 -5.09 -3.62
N GLU A 8 -29.80 -3.99 -4.24
CA GLU A 8 -29.25 -4.01 -5.60
C GLU A 8 -27.99 -4.87 -5.69
N LEU A 9 -27.12 -4.80 -4.67
CA LEU A 9 -25.91 -5.64 -4.59
C LEU A 9 -26.27 -7.13 -4.50
N ILE A 10 -27.30 -7.49 -3.73
CA ILE A 10 -27.78 -8.88 -3.62
C ILE A 10 -28.29 -9.40 -4.96
N VAL A 11 -29.04 -8.60 -5.73
CA VAL A 11 -29.52 -9.00 -7.06
C VAL A 11 -28.35 -9.29 -8.00
N ILE A 12 -27.35 -8.40 -8.03
CA ILE A 12 -26.13 -8.60 -8.84
C ILE A 12 -25.40 -9.87 -8.41
N LEU A 13 -25.28 -10.10 -7.09
CA LEU A 13 -24.66 -11.30 -6.54
C LEU A 13 -25.38 -12.58 -7.01
N ILE A 14 -26.71 -12.61 -6.98
CA ILE A 14 -27.50 -13.76 -7.44
C ILE A 14 -27.24 -14.04 -8.93
N VAL A 15 -27.23 -13.01 -9.78
CA VAL A 15 -26.95 -13.18 -11.21
C VAL A 15 -25.52 -13.72 -11.41
N ALA A 16 -24.53 -13.16 -10.71
CA ALA A 16 -23.15 -13.65 -10.76
C ALA A 16 -23.04 -15.11 -10.28
N LEU A 17 -23.78 -15.47 -9.23
CA LEU A 17 -23.84 -16.84 -8.70
C LEU A 17 -24.49 -17.82 -9.67
N ILE A 18 -25.44 -17.41 -10.51
CA ILE A 18 -26.02 -18.28 -11.53
C ILE A 18 -24.98 -18.57 -12.62
N ILE A 19 -24.22 -17.55 -13.04
CA ILE A 19 -23.20 -17.68 -14.09
C ILE A 19 -22.01 -18.53 -13.60
N ILE A 20 -21.48 -18.21 -12.41
CA ILE A 20 -20.28 -18.86 -11.86
C ILE A 20 -20.65 -20.15 -11.13
N GLY A 21 -21.81 -20.21 -10.48
CA GLY A 21 -22.25 -21.29 -9.61
C GLY A 21 -21.85 -21.04 -8.14
N PRO A 22 -22.78 -21.15 -7.17
CA PRO A 22 -22.48 -20.90 -5.75
C PRO A 22 -21.48 -21.90 -5.15
N LYS A 23 -21.39 -23.10 -5.72
CA LYS A 23 -20.41 -24.11 -5.31
C LYS A 23 -18.99 -23.78 -5.77
N LYS A 24 -18.81 -23.03 -6.88
CA LYS A 24 -17.48 -22.67 -7.39
C LYS A 24 -16.88 -21.45 -6.70
N LEU A 25 -17.72 -20.57 -6.14
CA LEU A 25 -17.27 -19.38 -5.43
C LEU A 25 -16.31 -19.69 -4.24
N PRO A 26 -16.60 -20.66 -3.34
CA PRO A 26 -15.66 -21.03 -2.28
C PRO A 26 -14.37 -21.68 -2.83
N ASP A 27 -14.44 -22.43 -3.93
CA ASP A 27 -13.25 -23.03 -4.54
C ASP A 27 -12.34 -21.98 -5.19
N LEU A 28 -12.93 -20.99 -5.86
CA LEU A 28 -12.22 -19.82 -6.40
C LEU A 28 -11.59 -19.00 -5.27
N ALA A 29 -12.34 -18.73 -4.21
CA ALA A 29 -11.84 -17.99 -3.05
C ALA A 29 -10.69 -18.74 -2.33
N LYS A 30 -10.79 -20.06 -2.18
CA LYS A 30 -9.70 -20.89 -1.62
C LYS A 30 -8.46 -20.86 -2.51
N SER A 31 -8.62 -20.96 -3.82
CA SER A 31 -7.51 -20.96 -4.77
C SER A 31 -6.80 -19.60 -4.81
N LEU A 32 -7.57 -18.51 -4.91
CA LEU A 32 -7.06 -17.15 -4.84
C LEU A 32 -6.43 -16.84 -3.48
N GLY A 33 -7.08 -17.26 -2.39
CA GLY A 33 -6.56 -17.07 -1.03
C GLY A 33 -5.25 -17.82 -0.79
N LYS A 34 -5.13 -19.04 -1.32
CA LYS A 34 -3.88 -19.81 -1.27
C LYS A 34 -2.78 -19.13 -2.08
N SER A 35 -3.08 -18.71 -3.31
CA SER A 35 -2.13 -17.98 -4.16
C SER A 35 -1.68 -16.65 -3.54
N LEU A 36 -2.61 -15.88 -2.95
CA LEU A 36 -2.27 -14.63 -2.26
C LEU A 36 -1.47 -14.88 -0.99
N SER A 37 -1.76 -15.96 -0.25
CA SER A 37 -0.99 -16.33 0.94
C SER A 37 0.43 -16.76 0.59
N GLU A 38 0.62 -17.52 -0.49
CA GLU A 38 1.93 -17.90 -1.01
C GLU A 38 2.68 -16.67 -1.53
N PHE A 39 2.02 -15.79 -2.28
CA PHE A 39 2.59 -14.53 -2.76
C PHE A 39 3.04 -13.63 -1.60
N ARG A 40 2.23 -13.53 -0.53
CA ARG A 40 2.60 -12.79 0.68
C ARG A 40 3.84 -13.38 1.34
N LYS A 41 3.91 -14.70 1.51
CA LYS A 41 5.09 -15.37 2.09
C LYS A 41 6.34 -15.10 1.27
N VAL A 42 6.27 -15.27 -0.05
CA VAL A 42 7.39 -14.96 -0.94
C VAL A 42 7.78 -13.48 -0.85
N THR A 43 6.81 -12.58 -0.76
CA THR A 43 7.10 -11.14 -0.59
C THR A 43 7.77 -10.85 0.75
N ASP A 44 7.35 -11.51 1.83
CA ASP A 44 7.91 -11.36 3.17
C ASP A 44 9.35 -11.94 3.21
N ASP A 45 9.58 -13.12 2.62
CA ASP A 45 10.91 -13.74 2.48
C ASP A 45 11.86 -12.86 1.63
N VAL A 46 11.34 -12.25 0.55
CA VAL A 46 12.10 -11.31 -0.29
C VAL A 46 12.47 -10.03 0.48
N LYS A 47 11.58 -9.51 1.33
CA LYS A 47 11.87 -8.36 2.21
C LYS A 47 12.87 -8.67 3.31
N GLU A 48 12.96 -9.92 3.74
CA GLU A 48 13.94 -10.36 4.74
C GLU A 48 15.32 -10.58 4.10
N THR A 49 15.34 -11.14 2.88
CA THR A 49 16.58 -11.47 2.15
C THR A 49 17.20 -10.30 1.40
N ILE A 50 16.40 -9.47 0.74
CA ILE A 50 16.81 -8.12 0.36
C ILE A 50 16.64 -7.34 1.64
N HIS A 51 17.71 -6.91 2.30
CA HIS A 51 17.64 -6.10 3.53
C HIS A 51 16.91 -4.77 3.30
N ALA A 52 15.62 -4.83 3.02
CA ALA A 52 14.77 -3.70 2.69
C ALA A 52 14.67 -2.77 3.90
N ASP A 53 14.80 -3.33 5.11
CA ASP A 53 14.93 -2.56 6.34
C ASP A 53 16.25 -1.78 6.39
N GLN A 54 17.38 -2.36 5.97
CA GLN A 54 18.67 -1.64 5.89
C GLN A 54 18.65 -0.57 4.78
N LEU A 55 18.11 -0.91 3.60
CA LEU A 55 17.94 0.05 2.51
C LEU A 55 16.98 1.19 2.88
N LYS A 56 15.92 0.89 3.65
CA LYS A 56 14.97 1.89 4.13
C LYS A 56 15.59 2.78 5.20
N GLU A 57 16.38 2.23 6.11
CA GLU A 57 17.13 2.98 7.12
C GLU A 57 18.16 3.91 6.45
N GLU A 58 18.89 3.41 5.46
CA GLU A 58 19.85 4.20 4.66
C GLU A 58 19.17 5.30 3.83
N ILE A 59 17.98 5.04 3.26
CA ILE A 59 17.17 6.05 2.56
C ILE A 59 16.57 7.08 3.53
N ASP A 60 16.13 6.68 4.71
CA ASP A 60 15.59 7.59 5.73
C ASP A 60 16.71 8.51 6.29
N ASP A 61 17.94 8.00 6.47
CA ASP A 61 19.12 8.79 6.85
C ASP A 61 19.59 9.74 5.73
N LEU A 62 19.60 9.27 4.48
CA LEU A 62 19.85 10.11 3.29
C LEU A 62 18.79 11.21 3.15
N LYS A 63 17.52 10.91 3.43
CA LYS A 63 16.47 11.93 3.45
C LYS A 63 16.66 12.93 4.58
N ALA A 64 17.01 12.48 5.78
CA ALA A 64 17.23 13.37 6.92
C ALA A 64 18.39 14.33 6.66
N SER A 65 19.46 13.85 6.02
CA SER A 65 20.60 14.68 5.61
C SER A 65 20.27 15.64 4.47
N VAL A 66 19.49 15.23 3.47
CA VAL A 66 19.08 16.10 2.34
C VAL A 66 18.02 17.14 2.74
N LEU A 67 17.12 16.80 3.67
CA LEU A 67 16.07 17.72 4.13
C LEU A 67 16.59 18.77 5.11
N ASN A 68 17.57 18.43 5.97
CA ASN A 68 18.14 19.35 6.96
C ASN A 68 19.04 20.46 6.37
N ASP A 69 19.51 20.34 5.13
CA ASP A 69 20.29 21.40 4.48
C ASP A 69 19.42 22.59 4.03
N ASN A 70 18.10 22.44 3.93
CA ASN A 70 17.20 23.51 3.47
C ASN A 70 16.74 24.49 4.56
N GLU A 71 17.00 24.23 5.85
CA GLU A 71 16.63 25.16 6.93
C GLU A 71 17.73 26.19 7.26
N LYS A 72 18.99 25.97 6.86
CA LYS A 72 20.10 26.88 7.21
C LYS A 72 20.27 28.10 6.31
N GLU A 73 19.56 28.19 5.18
CA GLU A 73 19.62 29.38 4.31
C GLU A 73 18.64 30.48 4.69
N LYS A 74 17.61 30.22 5.51
CA LYS A 74 16.60 31.26 5.85
C LYS A 74 16.95 32.16 7.04
N GLU A 75 17.94 31.82 7.85
CA GLU A 75 18.28 32.62 9.05
C GLU A 75 19.33 33.72 8.78
N LYS A 76 19.97 33.73 7.61
CA LYS A 76 21.10 34.65 7.33
C LYS A 76 20.71 36.00 6.69
N ASP A 77 19.45 36.18 6.28
CA ASP A 77 19.00 37.40 5.58
C ASP A 77 18.33 38.45 6.49
N GLU A 78 17.98 38.14 7.75
CA GLU A 78 17.38 39.15 8.64
C GLU A 78 18.40 39.97 9.46
N ASP A 79 19.63 39.49 9.62
CA ASP A 79 20.61 40.15 10.52
C ASP A 79 21.54 41.16 9.83
N THR A 80 21.54 41.27 8.49
CA THR A 80 22.33 42.27 7.76
C THR A 80 21.63 43.62 7.56
N LYS A 81 20.38 43.77 8.00
CA LYS A 81 19.60 45.01 7.82
C LYS A 81 19.54 45.94 9.04
N LYS A 82 20.21 45.61 10.15
CA LYS A 82 20.17 46.40 11.40
C LYS A 82 21.54 46.92 11.89
N GLY A 83 22.60 46.76 11.10
CA GLY A 83 23.92 47.37 11.35
C GLY A 83 24.03 48.79 10.85
#